data_AF-A0A6S7JIN5-F1
#
_entry.id   AF-A0A6S7JIN5-F1
#
_cell.length_a   1.000
_cell.length_b   1.000
_cell.length_c   1.000
_cell.angle_alpha   90.00
_cell.angle_beta   90.00
_cell.angle_gamma   90.00
#
_symmetry.space_group_name_H-M   'P 1'
#
loop_
_entity.id
_entity.type
_entity.pdbx_description
1 polymer ?
#
loop_
_entity_poly.entity_id
_entity_poly.type
_entity_poly.pdbx_seq_one_letter_code
_entity_poly.pdbx_strand_id
1 'polypeptide(L)'
;MPFYAISVMVLISFLHDAYDMVKQVWFADDSTAAGKLRALLAFFEMLISEGVKYGYHVNSGKSWLVIKDPCDIERATELFKSHDIKITSDGHRLLGAVIGSTCFREEYVNIKVSTWCTELENLCSIAKSQPHAAYAAFVQGYKHKFTFYIRTIPNVAHLFQPVEEIICSKFLPTIFGQDISQLDREIYALPIRNGGLGIPRIPEDADFERNTSKLLCAPLSALITIQACNQLPQDDAITNVKSQVRSLRVERATTSSLSGSL
;
A
#
# COMPACT_ATOMS: atom_id res chain seq x y z
N MET A 1 -0.11 17.85 -18.91
CA MET A 1 -0.75 17.17 -17.77
C MET A 1 -1.64 18.03 -16.85
N PRO A 2 -1.53 19.37 -16.72
CA PRO A 2 -2.44 20.10 -15.81
C PRO A 2 -3.88 20.16 -16.33
N PHE A 3 -4.09 20.20 -17.65
CA PHE A 3 -5.42 20.22 -18.26
C PHE A 3 -6.28 19.00 -17.89
N TYR A 4 -5.65 17.81 -17.82
CA TYR A 4 -6.31 16.59 -17.40
C TYR A 4 -6.87 16.71 -15.97
N ALA A 5 -6.08 17.25 -15.04
CA ALA A 5 -6.52 17.39 -13.65
C ALA A 5 -7.68 18.40 -13.52
N ILE A 6 -7.65 19.49 -14.29
CA ILE A 6 -8.68 20.55 -14.23
C ILE A 6 -10.04 19.99 -14.64
N SER A 7 -10.13 19.27 -15.77
CA SER A 7 -11.41 18.70 -16.23
C SER A 7 -11.92 17.59 -15.33
N VAL A 8 -11.04 16.73 -14.79
CA VAL A 8 -11.44 15.72 -13.80
C VAL A 8 -11.93 16.37 -12.51
N MET A 9 -11.28 17.44 -12.02
CA MET A 9 -11.72 18.12 -10.79
C MET A 9 -13.14 18.66 -10.90
N VAL A 10 -13.53 19.24 -12.05
CA VAL A 10 -14.90 19.72 -12.26
C VAL A 10 -15.90 18.56 -12.22
N LEU A 11 -15.58 17.43 -12.85
CA LEU A 11 -16.40 16.23 -12.80
C LEU A 11 -16.52 15.68 -11.36
N ILE A 12 -15.42 15.63 -10.62
CA ILE A 12 -15.40 15.17 -9.22
C ILE A 12 -16.29 16.04 -8.36
N SER A 13 -16.18 17.38 -8.46
CA SER A 13 -17.01 18.31 -7.70
C SER A 13 -18.49 18.16 -8.04
N PHE A 14 -18.82 18.03 -9.32
CA PHE A 14 -20.21 17.79 -9.75
C PHE A 14 -20.78 16.50 -9.16
N LEU A 15 -20.02 15.40 -9.21
CA LEU A 15 -20.45 14.11 -8.67
C LEU A 15 -20.59 14.14 -7.14
N HIS A 16 -19.74 14.91 -6.46
CA HIS A 16 -19.83 15.11 -5.01
C HIS A 16 -21.14 15.80 -4.63
N ASP A 17 -21.46 16.91 -5.29
CA ASP A 17 -22.68 17.69 -5.03
C ASP A 17 -23.95 16.90 -5.37
N ALA A 18 -23.89 16.03 -6.38
CA ALA A 18 -25.02 15.22 -6.82
C ALA A 18 -25.36 14.05 -5.89
N TYR A 19 -24.37 13.45 -5.21
CA TYR A 19 -24.55 12.23 -4.42
C TYR A 19 -23.77 12.22 -3.09
N ASP A 20 -24.32 12.90 -2.08
CA ASP A 20 -23.75 12.89 -0.71
C ASP A 20 -23.75 11.49 -0.04
N MET A 21 -24.59 10.56 -0.52
CA MET A 21 -24.66 9.19 0.00
C MET A 21 -23.49 8.30 -0.44
N VAL A 22 -22.66 8.75 -1.40
CA VAL A 22 -21.53 8.00 -1.95
C VAL A 22 -20.24 8.73 -1.63
N LYS A 23 -19.31 8.03 -0.97
CA LYS A 23 -17.98 8.55 -0.72
C LYS A 23 -17.08 8.18 -1.88
N GLN A 24 -16.46 9.17 -2.50
CA GLN A 24 -15.55 8.97 -3.62
C GLN A 24 -14.10 9.29 -3.25
N VAL A 25 -13.17 8.59 -3.90
CA VAL A 25 -11.72 8.78 -3.80
C VAL A 25 -11.15 8.65 -5.20
N TRP A 26 -10.28 9.58 -5.59
CA TRP A 26 -9.72 9.65 -6.92
C TRP A 26 -8.20 9.70 -6.84
N PHE A 27 -7.53 8.88 -7.64
CA PHE A 27 -6.09 8.96 -7.87
C PHE A 27 -5.85 9.05 -9.38
N ALA A 28 -5.71 10.28 -9.89
CA ALA A 28 -5.81 10.55 -11.32
C ALA A 28 -7.14 10.00 -11.88
N ASP A 29 -7.10 9.04 -12.81
CA ASP A 29 -8.26 8.47 -13.50
C ASP A 29 -8.82 7.24 -12.77
N ASP A 30 -8.03 6.66 -11.87
CA ASP A 30 -8.47 5.58 -11.01
C ASP A 30 -9.39 6.15 -9.93
N SER A 31 -10.70 6.08 -10.21
CA SER A 31 -11.77 6.43 -9.29
C SER A 31 -12.19 5.23 -8.44
N THR A 32 -12.59 5.49 -7.20
CA THR A 32 -13.19 4.50 -6.30
C THR A 32 -14.33 5.14 -5.55
N ALA A 33 -15.47 4.47 -5.48
CA ALA A 33 -16.65 4.93 -4.79
C ALA A 33 -17.16 3.88 -3.80
N ALA A 34 -17.64 4.32 -2.64
CA ALA A 34 -18.18 3.46 -1.59
C ALA A 34 -19.55 4.00 -1.12
N GLY A 35 -20.55 3.12 -1.09
CA GLY A 35 -21.93 3.47 -0.74
C GLY A 35 -22.86 2.27 -0.81
N LYS A 36 -24.17 2.52 -0.69
CA LYS A 36 -25.20 1.47 -0.86
C LYS A 36 -25.34 1.11 -2.34
N LEU A 37 -25.69 -0.14 -2.65
CA LEU A 37 -25.81 -0.66 -4.04
C LEU A 37 -26.57 0.27 -5.00
N ARG A 38 -27.77 0.71 -4.62
CA ARG A 38 -28.60 1.58 -5.47
C ARG A 38 -27.98 2.96 -5.69
N ALA A 39 -27.35 3.51 -4.65
CA ALA A 39 -26.65 4.78 -4.75
C ALA A 39 -25.39 4.67 -5.64
N LEU A 40 -24.68 3.54 -5.57
CA LEU A 40 -23.54 3.25 -6.44
C LEU A 40 -23.95 3.10 -7.91
N LEU A 41 -25.09 2.45 -8.19
CA LEU A 41 -25.61 2.35 -9.56
C LEU A 41 -25.93 3.73 -10.12
N ALA A 42 -26.67 4.55 -9.36
CA ALA A 42 -27.03 5.90 -9.77
C ALA A 42 -25.79 6.81 -9.95
N PHE A 43 -24.80 6.68 -9.07
CA PHE A 43 -23.50 7.34 -9.21
C PHE A 43 -22.77 6.90 -10.50
N PHE A 44 -22.77 5.60 -10.81
CA PHE A 44 -22.11 5.05 -11.99
C PHE A 44 -22.76 5.51 -13.30
N GLU A 45 -24.09 5.49 -13.39
CA GLU A 45 -24.83 6.01 -14.54
C GLU A 45 -24.59 7.51 -14.75
N MET A 46 -24.50 8.27 -13.64
CA MET A 46 -24.15 9.69 -13.69
C MET A 46 -22.72 9.91 -14.18
N LEU A 47 -21.77 9.12 -13.69
CA LEU A 47 -20.38 9.17 -14.13
C LEU A 47 -20.27 8.92 -15.65
N ILE A 48 -21.04 7.99 -16.20
CA ILE A 48 -21.08 7.72 -17.65
C ILE A 48 -21.66 8.93 -18.40
N SER A 49 -22.82 9.42 -17.98
CA SER A 49 -23.54 10.48 -18.72
C SER A 49 -22.85 11.84 -18.64
N GLU A 50 -22.30 12.21 -17.48
CA GLU A 50 -21.55 13.46 -17.28
C GLU A 50 -20.13 13.34 -17.79
N GLY A 51 -19.47 12.20 -17.60
CA GLY A 51 -18.10 11.97 -18.05
C GLY A 51 -17.92 12.29 -19.53
N VAL A 52 -18.88 11.88 -20.37
CA VAL A 52 -18.86 12.13 -21.82
C VAL A 52 -18.84 13.63 -22.15
N LYS A 53 -19.52 14.46 -21.36
CA LYS A 53 -19.55 15.93 -21.57
C LYS A 53 -18.17 16.57 -21.36
N TYR A 54 -17.35 15.96 -20.50
CA TYR A 54 -15.97 16.37 -20.25
C TYR A 54 -14.95 15.61 -21.11
N GLY A 55 -15.39 14.75 -22.04
CA GLY A 55 -14.54 13.93 -22.90
C GLY A 55 -13.96 12.68 -22.22
N TYR A 56 -14.49 12.29 -21.06
CA TYR A 56 -14.10 11.06 -20.36
C TYR A 56 -15.09 9.93 -20.65
N HIS A 57 -14.55 8.76 -21.02
CA HIS A 57 -15.33 7.56 -21.28
C HIS A 57 -15.02 6.51 -20.23
N VAL A 58 -16.03 6.13 -19.46
CA VAL A 58 -15.93 5.06 -18.46
C VAL A 58 -15.75 3.73 -19.19
N ASN A 59 -14.74 2.96 -18.78
CA ASN A 59 -14.53 1.61 -19.29
C ASN A 59 -15.21 0.60 -18.34
N SER A 60 -16.44 0.23 -18.67
CA SER A 60 -17.22 -0.72 -17.86
C SER A 60 -16.51 -2.06 -17.68
N GLY A 61 -15.92 -2.62 -18.75
CA GLY A 61 -15.25 -3.93 -18.69
C GLY A 61 -13.97 -3.98 -17.84
N LYS A 62 -13.41 -2.81 -17.48
CA LYS A 62 -12.32 -2.67 -16.50
C LYS A 62 -12.82 -2.25 -15.10
N SER A 63 -14.08 -1.84 -14.99
CA SER A 63 -14.69 -1.44 -13.73
C SER A 63 -15.05 -2.67 -12.90
N TRP A 64 -14.91 -2.54 -11.58
CA TRP A 64 -15.12 -3.63 -10.65
C TRP A 64 -16.01 -3.20 -9.49
N LEU A 65 -17.03 -4.00 -9.19
CA LEU A 65 -17.87 -3.85 -8.03
C LEU A 65 -17.47 -4.90 -6.98
N VAL A 66 -16.93 -4.43 -5.85
CA VAL A 66 -16.54 -5.28 -4.73
C VAL A 66 -17.63 -5.25 -3.67
N ILE A 67 -18.23 -6.41 -3.39
CA ILE A 67 -19.33 -6.55 -2.45
C ILE A 67 -18.81 -7.15 -1.15
N LYS A 68 -19.16 -6.53 -0.02
CA LYS A 68 -18.72 -6.99 1.30
C LYS A 68 -19.47 -8.23 1.80
N ASP A 69 -20.77 -8.31 1.50
CA ASP A 69 -21.64 -9.41 1.93
C ASP A 69 -21.98 -10.32 0.73
N PRO A 70 -21.61 -11.62 0.76
CA PRO A 70 -21.93 -12.56 -0.31
C PRO A 70 -23.43 -12.66 -0.64
N CYS A 71 -24.32 -12.40 0.33
CA CYS A 71 -25.77 -12.45 0.11
C CYS A 71 -26.27 -11.33 -0.84
N ASP A 72 -25.50 -10.27 -1.02
CA ASP A 72 -25.86 -9.14 -1.89
C ASP A 72 -25.36 -9.32 -3.34
N ILE A 73 -24.62 -10.40 -3.64
CA ILE A 73 -24.08 -10.67 -4.99
C ILE A 73 -25.18 -10.84 -6.02
N GLU A 74 -26.22 -11.64 -5.71
CA GLU A 74 -27.32 -11.88 -6.64
C GLU A 74 -28.05 -10.58 -6.96
N ARG A 75 -28.37 -9.80 -5.93
CA ARG A 75 -29.02 -8.49 -6.05
C ARG A 75 -28.17 -7.50 -6.84
N ALA A 76 -26.85 -7.50 -6.63
CA ALA A 76 -25.94 -6.66 -7.40
C ALA A 76 -25.88 -7.09 -8.87
N THR A 77 -25.83 -8.39 -9.12
CA THR A 77 -25.77 -8.95 -10.48
C THR A 77 -27.03 -8.60 -11.26
N GLU A 78 -28.20 -8.63 -10.61
CA GLU A 78 -29.46 -8.18 -11.21
C GLU A 78 -29.47 -6.66 -11.48
N LEU A 79 -29.07 -5.85 -10.50
CA LEU A 79 -29.09 -4.39 -10.61
C LEU A 79 -28.10 -3.85 -11.64
N PHE A 80 -26.91 -4.45 -11.72
CA PHE A 80 -25.86 -4.07 -12.65
C PHE A 80 -25.88 -4.85 -13.95
N LYS A 81 -26.90 -5.71 -14.20
CA LYS A 81 -27.00 -6.54 -15.42
C LYS A 81 -26.99 -5.73 -16.72
N SER A 82 -27.49 -4.50 -16.67
CA SER A 82 -27.48 -3.56 -17.80
C SER A 82 -26.09 -3.01 -18.12
N HIS A 83 -25.11 -3.20 -17.23
CA HIS A 83 -23.75 -2.69 -17.34
C HIS A 83 -22.74 -3.85 -17.39
N ASP A 84 -21.74 -3.74 -18.26
CA ASP A 84 -20.66 -4.73 -18.37
C ASP A 84 -19.62 -4.55 -17.24
N ILE A 85 -20.03 -4.72 -15.97
CA ILE A 85 -19.17 -4.56 -14.78
C ILE A 85 -18.88 -5.93 -14.17
N LYS A 86 -17.64 -6.12 -13.70
CA LYS A 86 -17.22 -7.34 -13.00
C LYS A 86 -17.55 -7.24 -11.52
N ILE A 87 -18.13 -8.29 -10.96
CA ILE A 87 -18.57 -8.34 -9.56
C ILE A 87 -17.77 -9.40 -8.81
N THR A 88 -17.19 -9.04 -7.67
CA THR A 88 -16.49 -10.00 -6.77
C THR A 88 -16.81 -9.74 -5.31
N SER A 89 -16.80 -10.80 -4.50
CA SER A 89 -16.93 -10.73 -3.03
C SER A 89 -15.61 -10.89 -2.29
N ASP A 90 -14.69 -11.65 -2.88
CA ASP A 90 -13.45 -12.04 -2.17
C ASP A 90 -12.46 -10.89 -2.05
N GLY A 91 -12.46 -9.98 -3.02
CA GLY A 91 -11.62 -8.80 -3.03
C GLY A 91 -11.28 -8.32 -4.43
N HIS A 92 -10.50 -7.23 -4.47
CA HIS A 92 -9.92 -6.70 -5.69
C HIS A 92 -8.65 -5.89 -5.37
N ARG A 93 -7.80 -5.73 -6.39
CA ARG A 93 -6.60 -4.90 -6.32
C ARG A 93 -6.97 -3.42 -6.44
N LEU A 94 -6.52 -2.58 -5.52
CA LEU A 94 -6.71 -1.12 -5.58
C LEU A 94 -5.37 -0.39 -5.38
N LEU A 95 -4.99 0.45 -6.34
CA LEU A 95 -3.76 1.28 -6.31
C LEU A 95 -2.49 0.49 -5.95
N GLY A 96 -2.40 -0.75 -6.42
CA GLY A 96 -1.27 -1.64 -6.14
C GLY A 96 -1.40 -2.47 -4.85
N ALA A 97 -2.28 -2.11 -3.92
CA ALA A 97 -2.63 -2.90 -2.75
C ALA A 97 -3.87 -3.76 -3.02
N VAL A 98 -4.37 -4.47 -2.00
CA VAL A 98 -5.54 -5.34 -2.09
C VAL A 98 -6.54 -5.03 -0.99
N ILE A 99 -7.81 -5.00 -1.37
CA ILE A 99 -8.98 -4.93 -0.47
C ILE A 99 -9.74 -6.24 -0.62
N GLY A 100 -10.24 -6.79 0.48
CA GLY A 100 -11.02 -8.03 0.46
C GLY A 100 -10.88 -8.87 1.72
N SER A 101 -11.26 -10.14 1.58
CA SER A 101 -11.13 -11.19 2.59
C SER A 101 -9.66 -11.41 2.97
N THR A 102 -9.43 -12.00 4.15
CA THR A 102 -8.09 -12.37 4.61
C THR A 102 -7.43 -13.36 3.65
N CYS A 103 -8.18 -14.38 3.21
CA CYS A 103 -7.69 -15.40 2.28
C CYS A 103 -7.19 -14.79 0.96
N PHE A 104 -7.99 -13.89 0.35
CA PHE A 104 -7.60 -13.26 -0.93
C PHE A 104 -6.34 -12.39 -0.77
N ARG A 105 -6.21 -11.71 0.37
CA ARG A 105 -5.04 -10.87 0.67
C ARG A 105 -3.79 -11.71 0.90
N GLU A 106 -3.91 -12.84 1.60
CA GLU A 106 -2.81 -13.77 1.83
C GLU A 106 -2.35 -14.45 0.54
N GLU A 107 -3.27 -14.96 -0.29
CA GLU A 107 -2.95 -15.54 -1.59
C GLU A 107 -2.19 -14.55 -2.48
N TYR A 108 -2.69 -13.32 -2.57
CA TYR A 108 -2.04 -12.28 -3.36
C TYR A 108 -0.63 -11.96 -2.89
N VAL A 109 -0.43 -11.80 -1.57
CA VAL A 109 0.89 -11.50 -1.01
C VAL A 109 1.83 -12.70 -1.15
N ASN A 110 1.35 -13.94 -0.98
CA ASN A 110 2.16 -15.14 -1.16
C ASN A 110 2.72 -15.27 -2.58
N ILE A 111 1.90 -14.98 -3.61
CA ILE A 111 2.38 -14.97 -5.01
C ILE A 111 3.52 -13.95 -5.19
N LYS A 112 3.40 -12.77 -4.57
CA LYS A 112 4.44 -11.74 -4.62
C LYS A 112 5.68 -12.13 -3.83
N VAL A 113 5.52 -12.68 -2.63
CA VAL A 113 6.61 -13.16 -1.78
C VAL A 113 7.41 -14.23 -2.51
N SER A 114 6.76 -15.22 -3.13
CA SER A 114 7.45 -16.24 -3.92
C SER A 114 8.28 -15.64 -5.05
N THR A 115 7.71 -14.67 -5.78
CA THR A 115 8.44 -13.94 -6.84
C THR A 115 9.66 -13.21 -6.27
N TRP A 116 9.49 -12.55 -5.13
CA TRP A 116 10.58 -11.84 -4.48
C TRP A 116 11.65 -12.80 -3.96
N CYS A 117 11.30 -13.91 -3.34
CA CYS A 117 12.28 -14.92 -2.92
C CYS A 117 13.18 -15.33 -4.10
N THR A 118 12.61 -15.61 -5.27
CA THR A 118 13.39 -15.92 -6.48
C THR A 118 14.27 -14.75 -6.94
N GLU A 119 13.73 -13.52 -6.98
CA GLU A 119 14.51 -12.33 -7.32
C GLU A 119 15.67 -12.08 -6.34
N LEU A 120 15.45 -12.31 -5.04
CA LEU A 120 16.43 -12.12 -3.99
C LEU A 120 17.53 -13.19 -4.07
N GLU A 121 17.19 -14.44 -4.39
CA GLU A 121 18.18 -15.49 -4.65
C GLU A 121 19.07 -15.15 -5.86
N ASN A 122 18.50 -14.58 -6.92
CA ASN A 122 19.27 -14.07 -8.05
C ASN A 122 20.20 -12.93 -7.61
N LEU A 123 19.73 -12.04 -6.74
CA LEU A 123 20.54 -10.98 -6.17
C LEU A 123 21.69 -11.53 -5.29
N CYS A 124 21.46 -12.61 -4.53
CA CYS A 124 22.50 -13.32 -3.81
C CYS A 124 23.55 -13.92 -4.75
N SER A 125 23.14 -14.46 -5.90
CA SER A 125 24.08 -14.95 -6.92
C SER A 125 25.01 -13.85 -7.44
N ILE A 126 24.45 -12.66 -7.70
CA ILE A 126 25.22 -11.47 -8.10
C ILE A 126 26.14 -11.00 -6.97
N ALA A 127 25.67 -11.06 -5.72
CA ALA A 127 26.44 -10.63 -4.56
C ALA A 127 27.77 -11.39 -4.39
N LYS A 128 27.88 -12.63 -4.90
CA LYS A 128 29.12 -13.42 -4.87
C LYS A 128 30.27 -12.75 -5.63
N SER A 129 29.98 -12.06 -6.74
CA SER A 129 30.98 -11.37 -7.54
C SER A 129 31.01 -9.87 -7.29
N GLN A 130 29.85 -9.26 -6.98
CA GLN A 130 29.69 -7.82 -6.81
C GLN A 130 28.88 -7.49 -5.54
N PRO A 131 29.43 -7.72 -4.33
CA PRO A 131 28.69 -7.57 -3.08
C PRO A 131 28.20 -6.14 -2.84
N HIS A 132 29.02 -5.13 -3.16
CA HIS A 132 28.64 -3.72 -3.03
C HIS A 132 27.49 -3.31 -3.97
N ALA A 133 27.50 -3.80 -5.21
CA ALA A 133 26.43 -3.50 -6.17
C ALA A 133 25.12 -4.15 -5.75
N ALA A 134 25.17 -5.41 -5.29
CA ALA A 134 24.02 -6.12 -4.77
C ALA A 134 23.43 -5.43 -3.52
N TYR A 135 24.28 -4.98 -2.60
CA TYR A 135 23.88 -4.19 -1.44
C TYR A 135 23.19 -2.88 -1.87
N ALA A 136 23.79 -2.11 -2.79
CA ALA A 136 23.21 -0.86 -3.26
C ALA A 136 21.84 -1.08 -3.94
N ALA A 137 21.72 -2.12 -4.79
CA ALA A 137 20.46 -2.50 -5.43
C ALA A 137 19.39 -2.88 -4.39
N PHE A 138 19.78 -3.60 -3.34
CA PHE A 138 18.87 -3.97 -2.26
C PHE A 138 18.34 -2.74 -1.52
N VAL A 139 19.26 -1.89 -1.05
CA VAL A 139 18.95 -0.75 -0.17
C VAL A 139 18.22 0.37 -0.90
N GLN A 140 18.56 0.63 -2.17
CA GLN A 140 18.00 1.77 -2.93
C GLN A 140 16.74 1.40 -3.71
N GLY A 141 16.51 0.12 -4.01
CA GLY A 141 15.38 -0.31 -4.82
C GLY A 141 14.59 -1.43 -4.16
N TYR A 142 15.24 -2.56 -3.93
CA TYR A 142 14.55 -3.81 -3.63
C TYR A 142 13.71 -3.76 -2.36
N LYS A 143 14.25 -3.21 -1.26
CA LYS A 143 13.54 -3.11 0.02
C LYS A 143 12.21 -2.34 -0.06
N HIS A 144 12.09 -1.42 -1.03
CA HIS A 144 10.90 -0.60 -1.20
C HIS A 144 9.70 -1.41 -1.72
N LYS A 145 9.96 -2.54 -2.40
CA LYS A 145 8.92 -3.49 -2.81
C LYS A 145 8.14 -3.95 -1.58
N PHE A 146 8.81 -4.51 -0.58
CA PHE A 146 8.18 -5.01 0.64
C PHE A 146 7.55 -3.91 1.48
N THR A 147 8.27 -2.79 1.62
CA THR A 147 7.85 -1.65 2.43
C THR A 147 6.46 -1.15 2.01
N PHE A 148 6.18 -1.10 0.70
CA PHE A 148 4.88 -0.69 0.18
C PHE A 148 3.76 -1.62 0.66
N TYR A 149 3.91 -2.94 0.53
CA TYR A 149 2.87 -3.90 0.90
C TYR A 149 2.66 -3.99 2.41
N ILE A 150 3.73 -3.96 3.19
CA ILE A 150 3.69 -3.92 4.66
C ILE A 150 2.89 -2.71 5.16
N ARG A 151 3.10 -1.53 4.55
CA ARG A 151 2.41 -0.31 4.94
C ARG A 151 0.94 -0.28 4.50
N THR A 152 0.62 -0.89 3.36
CA THR A 152 -0.71 -0.78 2.73
C THR A 152 -1.65 -1.91 3.16
N ILE A 153 -1.18 -3.15 3.28
CA ILE A 153 -2.01 -4.33 3.57
C ILE A 153 -1.91 -4.71 5.07
N PRO A 154 -3.02 -4.87 5.82
CA PRO A 154 -2.97 -5.21 7.25
C PRO A 154 -2.53 -6.66 7.50
N ASN A 155 -2.06 -7.04 8.70
CA ASN A 155 -1.95 -8.46 9.11
C ASN A 155 -1.22 -9.44 8.14
N VAL A 156 -0.35 -8.94 7.25
CA VAL A 156 0.39 -9.78 6.29
C VAL A 156 1.85 -9.97 6.68
N ALA A 157 2.27 -9.45 7.83
CA ALA A 157 3.66 -9.47 8.27
C ALA A 157 4.26 -10.88 8.21
N HIS A 158 3.57 -11.87 8.81
CA HIS A 158 4.01 -13.27 8.86
C HIS A 158 4.30 -13.90 7.47
N LEU A 159 3.67 -13.42 6.39
CA LEU A 159 3.89 -13.94 5.04
C LEU A 159 5.27 -13.60 4.47
N PHE A 160 5.93 -12.59 5.03
CA PHE A 160 7.26 -12.17 4.57
C PHE A 160 8.41 -12.92 5.26
N GLN A 161 8.10 -13.85 6.17
CA GLN A 161 9.10 -14.69 6.84
C GLN A 161 10.10 -15.35 5.87
N PRO A 162 9.68 -15.90 4.71
CA PRO A 162 10.62 -16.51 3.75
C PRO A 162 11.63 -15.51 3.17
N VAL A 163 11.24 -14.23 3.03
CA VAL A 163 12.15 -13.18 2.54
C VAL A 163 13.24 -12.91 3.56
N GLU A 164 12.87 -12.79 4.84
CA GLU A 164 13.81 -12.57 5.94
C GLU A 164 14.78 -13.74 6.09
N GLU A 165 14.28 -14.97 5.97
CA GLU A 165 15.11 -16.17 5.99
C GLU A 165 16.19 -16.12 4.91
N ILE A 166 15.86 -15.70 3.68
CA ILE A 166 16.86 -15.56 2.61
C ILE A 166 17.83 -14.40 2.91
N ILE A 167 17.35 -13.30 3.48
CA ILE A 167 18.21 -12.17 3.88
C ILE A 167 19.26 -12.64 4.88
N CYS A 168 18.84 -13.35 5.93
CA CYS A 168 19.70 -13.80 7.02
C CYS A 168 20.59 -14.98 6.64
N SER A 169 20.07 -15.97 5.92
CA SER A 169 20.80 -17.21 5.62
C SER A 169 21.65 -17.15 4.35
N LYS A 170 21.31 -16.29 3.38
CA LYS A 170 22.00 -16.24 2.09
C LYS A 170 22.57 -14.85 1.80
N PHE A 171 21.74 -13.81 1.82
CA PHE A 171 22.13 -12.49 1.30
C PHE A 171 23.22 -11.84 2.15
N LEU A 172 22.99 -11.67 3.45
CA LEU A 172 23.97 -11.05 4.36
C LEU A 172 25.27 -11.87 4.44
N PRO A 173 25.23 -13.22 4.61
CA PRO A 173 26.45 -14.00 4.59
C PRO A 173 27.22 -13.91 3.28
N THR A 174 26.53 -13.82 2.12
CA THR A 174 27.20 -13.66 0.82
C THR A 174 27.88 -12.30 0.69
N ILE A 175 27.28 -11.23 1.21
CA ILE A 175 27.88 -9.88 1.16
C ILE A 175 29.14 -9.81 2.03
N PHE A 176 29.11 -10.41 3.22
CA PHE A 176 30.20 -10.33 4.18
C PHE A 176 31.24 -11.45 4.06
N GLY A 177 30.91 -12.55 3.37
CA GLY A 177 31.76 -13.72 3.25
C GLY A 177 31.89 -14.56 4.52
N GLN A 178 30.99 -14.38 5.49
CA GLN A 178 30.97 -15.09 6.77
C GLN A 178 29.54 -15.23 7.30
N ASP A 179 29.33 -16.17 8.21
CA ASP A 179 28.05 -16.31 8.90
C ASP A 179 27.75 -15.09 9.78
N ILE A 180 26.47 -14.73 9.87
CA ILE A 180 26.00 -13.53 10.55
C ILE A 180 25.34 -13.94 11.86
N SER A 181 25.80 -13.38 12.97
CA SER A 181 25.17 -13.61 14.27
C SER A 181 23.85 -12.84 14.39
N GLN A 182 23.03 -13.20 15.38
CA GLN A 182 21.81 -12.45 15.67
C GLN A 182 22.10 -10.98 16.05
N LEU A 183 23.19 -10.74 16.78
CA LEU A 183 23.61 -9.39 17.14
C LEU A 183 24.00 -8.57 15.89
N ASP A 184 24.74 -9.18 14.97
CA ASP A 184 25.10 -8.53 13.70
C ASP A 184 23.84 -8.17 12.90
N ARG A 185 22.85 -9.07 12.87
CA ARG A 185 21.58 -8.84 12.18
C ARG A 185 20.81 -7.64 12.74
N GLU A 186 20.84 -7.46 14.05
CA GLU A 186 20.23 -6.30 14.73
C GLU A 186 20.96 -5.00 14.37
N ILE A 187 22.30 -5.01 14.36
CA ILE A 187 23.11 -3.86 13.97
C ILE A 187 22.86 -3.49 12.50
N TYR A 188 22.82 -4.48 11.60
CA TYR A 188 22.58 -4.26 10.16
C TYR A 188 21.18 -3.72 9.86
N ALA A 189 20.22 -3.94 10.76
CA ALA A 189 18.89 -3.34 10.65
C ALA A 189 18.87 -1.84 10.90
N LEU A 190 19.83 -1.32 11.67
CA LEU A 190 19.88 0.10 12.01
C LEU A 190 20.14 0.96 10.77
N PRO A 191 19.64 2.21 10.73
CA PRO A 191 20.00 3.17 9.69
C PRO A 191 21.51 3.42 9.64
N ILE A 192 22.02 3.81 8.46
CA ILE A 192 23.44 4.13 8.23
C ILE A 192 23.96 5.18 9.21
N ARG A 193 23.14 6.21 9.52
CA ARG A 193 23.49 7.25 10.50
C ARG A 193 23.69 6.75 11.94
N ASN A 194 23.24 5.54 12.23
CA ASN A 194 23.37 4.87 13.52
C ASN A 194 24.39 3.70 13.44
N GLY A 195 25.20 3.62 12.37
CA GLY A 195 26.21 2.58 12.19
C GLY A 195 25.72 1.25 11.62
N GLY A 196 24.46 1.17 11.16
CA GLY A 196 23.92 -0.03 10.50
C GLY A 196 23.94 0.01 8.97
N LEU A 197 23.26 -0.94 8.34
CA LEU A 197 23.16 -1.08 6.88
C LEU A 197 21.81 -0.65 6.30
N GLY A 198 20.83 -0.33 7.16
CA GLY A 198 19.48 0.03 6.75
C GLY A 198 18.73 -1.11 6.03
N ILE A 199 19.04 -2.36 6.40
CA ILE A 199 18.37 -3.58 5.91
C ILE A 199 17.27 -3.96 6.92
N PRO A 200 15.99 -3.63 6.66
CA PRO A 200 14.91 -3.76 7.65
C PRO A 200 14.71 -5.20 8.12
N ARG A 201 14.21 -5.40 9.34
CA ARG A 201 13.82 -6.72 9.87
C ARG A 201 12.36 -6.97 9.54
N ILE A 202 12.12 -7.78 8.53
CA ILE A 202 10.78 -8.21 8.18
C ILE A 202 10.61 -9.58 8.86
N PRO A 203 9.52 -9.94 9.55
CA PRO A 203 8.25 -9.24 9.73
C PRO A 203 8.19 -8.27 10.92
N GLU A 204 9.21 -8.23 11.77
CA GLU A 204 9.20 -7.50 13.05
C GLU A 204 8.90 -5.99 12.92
N ASP A 205 9.39 -5.36 11.85
CA ASP A 205 9.18 -3.95 11.57
C ASP A 205 7.81 -3.62 10.97
N ALA A 206 7.03 -4.63 10.60
CA ALA A 206 5.86 -4.44 9.77
C ALA A 206 4.76 -3.59 10.43
N ASP A 207 4.42 -3.91 11.67
CA ASP A 207 3.37 -3.19 12.40
C ASP A 207 3.77 -1.75 12.70
N PHE A 208 5.04 -1.53 13.05
CA PHE A 208 5.56 -0.20 13.28
C PHE A 208 5.51 0.66 12.00
N GLU A 209 5.94 0.11 10.86
CA GLU A 209 5.91 0.81 9.58
C GLU A 209 4.48 1.10 9.13
N ARG A 210 3.55 0.16 9.33
CA ARG A 210 2.13 0.35 9.05
C ARG A 210 1.51 1.44 9.92
N ASN A 211 1.75 1.40 11.23
CA ASN A 211 1.21 2.39 12.18
C ASN A 211 1.77 3.79 11.89
N THR A 212 3.07 3.87 11.60
CA THR A 212 3.72 5.10 11.15
C THR A 212 3.07 5.64 9.88
N SER A 213 2.82 4.77 8.89
CA SER A 213 2.16 5.16 7.64
C SER A 213 0.74 5.66 7.87
N LYS A 214 -0.04 5.01 8.75
CA LYS A 214 -1.39 5.46 9.12
C LYS A 214 -1.37 6.83 9.78
N LEU A 215 -0.42 7.06 10.68
CA LEU A 215 -0.27 8.34 11.38
C LEU A 215 0.07 9.46 10.39
N LEU A 216 1.01 9.23 9.47
CA LEU A 216 1.37 10.19 8.41
C LEU A 216 0.20 10.51 7.48
N CYS A 217 -0.61 9.51 7.13
CA CYS A 217 -1.75 9.68 6.24
C CYS A 217 -3.02 10.18 6.96
N ALA A 218 -3.03 10.23 8.30
CA ALA A 218 -4.21 10.54 9.08
C ALA A 218 -4.86 11.89 8.69
N PRO A 219 -4.10 13.01 8.56
CA PRO A 219 -4.68 14.30 8.20
C PRO A 219 -5.42 14.27 6.84
N LEU A 220 -4.82 13.62 5.84
CA LEU A 220 -5.43 13.50 4.51
C LEU A 220 -6.62 12.53 4.53
N SER A 221 -6.50 11.40 5.21
CA SER A 221 -7.57 10.41 5.30
C SER A 221 -8.82 10.96 6.00
N ALA A 222 -8.66 11.86 6.98
CA ALA A 222 -9.76 12.55 7.64
C ALA A 222 -10.54 13.42 6.65
N LEU A 223 -9.84 14.24 5.84
CA LEU A 223 -10.45 15.07 4.80
C LEU A 223 -11.17 14.25 3.73
N ILE A 224 -10.57 13.13 3.30
CA ILE A 224 -11.21 12.19 2.37
C ILE A 224 -12.49 11.61 2.99
N THR A 225 -12.47 11.26 4.27
CA THR A 225 -13.62 10.62 4.95
C THR A 225 -14.82 11.55 5.07
N ILE A 226 -14.58 12.85 5.26
CA ILE A 226 -15.60 13.90 5.30
C ILE A 226 -15.90 14.49 3.90
N GLN A 227 -15.23 14.00 2.85
CA GLN A 227 -15.37 14.45 1.47
C GLN A 227 -15.10 15.96 1.28
N ALA A 228 -14.12 16.51 2.00
CA ALA A 228 -13.69 17.90 1.84
C ALA A 228 -12.82 18.08 0.58
N CYS A 229 -13.43 17.95 -0.61
CA CYS A 229 -12.75 17.85 -1.91
C CYS A 229 -11.83 19.03 -2.27
N ASN A 230 -12.02 20.20 -1.65
CA ASN A 230 -11.26 21.42 -1.94
C ASN A 230 -10.29 21.83 -0.82
N GLN A 231 -10.08 20.98 0.17
CA GLN A 231 -9.23 21.28 1.32
C GLN A 231 -7.99 20.39 1.30
N LEU A 232 -6.85 21.02 1.60
CA LEU A 232 -5.61 20.31 1.90
C LEU A 232 -5.41 20.25 3.41
N PRO A 233 -4.70 19.22 3.91
CA PRO A 233 -4.35 19.20 5.32
C PRO A 233 -3.49 20.40 5.66
N GLN A 234 -3.71 20.99 6.84
CA GLN A 234 -2.92 22.13 7.31
C GLN A 234 -1.44 21.76 7.47
N ASP A 235 -0.54 22.64 7.03
CA ASP A 235 0.91 22.41 7.07
C ASP A 235 1.44 22.16 8.48
N ASP A 236 0.88 22.85 9.49
CA ASP A 236 1.24 22.66 10.90
C ASP A 236 0.88 21.24 11.37
N ALA A 237 -0.30 20.75 10.99
CA ALA A 237 -0.73 19.39 11.33
C ALA A 237 0.19 18.35 10.68
N ILE A 238 0.56 18.54 9.41
CA ILE A 238 1.52 17.66 8.72
C ILE A 238 2.88 17.69 9.41
N THR A 239 3.36 18.87 9.80
CA THR A 239 4.67 19.05 10.43
C THR A 239 4.72 18.41 11.82
N ASN A 240 3.66 18.55 12.62
CA ASN A 240 3.52 17.91 13.92
C ASN A 240 3.50 16.38 13.82
N VAL A 241 2.76 15.84 12.85
CA VAL A 241 2.72 14.39 12.61
C VAL A 241 4.10 13.87 12.17
N LYS A 242 4.81 14.60 11.30
CA LYS A 242 6.18 14.25 10.89
C LYS A 242 7.17 14.28 12.06
N SER A 243 7.07 15.26 12.96
CA SER A 243 7.94 15.34 14.14
C SER A 243 7.67 14.20 15.12
N GLN A 244 6.40 13.86 15.35
CA GLN A 244 5.99 12.70 16.15
C GLN A 244 6.51 11.37 15.58
N VAL A 245 6.42 11.17 14.26
CA VAL A 245 7.01 9.97 13.63
C VAL A 245 8.53 9.92 13.83
N ARG A 246 9.19 11.08 13.75
CA ARG A 246 10.63 11.16 13.96
C ARG A 246 11.00 10.78 15.39
N SER A 247 10.25 11.23 16.41
CA SER A 247 10.50 10.85 17.81
C SER A 247 10.27 9.36 18.03
N LEU A 248 9.16 8.80 17.53
CA LEU A 248 8.86 7.36 17.64
C LEU A 248 9.96 6.49 17.02
N ARG A 249 10.55 6.92 15.89
CA ARG A 249 11.68 6.22 15.26
C ARG A 249 12.97 6.28 16.09
N VAL A 250 13.20 7.38 16.79
CA VAL A 250 14.35 7.52 17.70
C VAL A 250 14.15 6.64 18.92
N GLU A 251 12.99 6.69 19.55
CA GLU A 251 12.63 5.86 20.70
C GLU A 251 12.78 4.38 20.39
N ARG A 252 12.27 3.93 19.23
CA ARG A 252 12.41 2.54 18.81
C ARG A 252 13.87 2.12 18.64
N ALA A 253 14.71 2.97 18.05
CA ALA A 253 16.13 2.70 17.88
C ALA A 253 16.84 2.58 19.24
N THR A 254 16.49 3.41 20.23
CA THR A 254 17.04 3.33 21.58
C THR A 254 16.57 2.10 22.35
N THR A 255 15.30 1.71 22.22
CA THR A 255 14.78 0.50 22.90
C THR A 255 15.41 -0.76 22.33
N SER A 256 15.64 -0.84 21.01
CA SER A 256 16.35 -1.96 20.40
C SER A 256 17.82 -2.06 20.82
N SER A 257 18.49 -0.95 21.12
CA SER A 257 19.86 -0.98 21.65
C SER A 257 19.94 -1.45 23.11
N LEU A 258 18.89 -1.21 23.92
CA LEU A 258 18.86 -1.57 25.34
C LEU A 258 18.53 -3.06 25.57
N SER A 259 17.77 -3.69 24.67
CA SER A 259 17.46 -5.13 24.76
C SER A 259 18.64 -6.06 24.46
N GLY A 260 19.69 -5.56 23.79
CA GLY A 260 20.92 -6.31 23.51
C GLY A 260 22.05 -6.11 24.54
N SER A 261 21.77 -5.43 25.65
CA SER A 261 22.75 -5.09 26.71
C SER A 261 22.60 -5.92 28.00
N LEU A 262 21.78 -6.96 27.99
CA LEU A 262 21.52 -7.87 29.11
C LEU A 262 21.84 -9.32 28.69
#